data_AF-A0A6V7Y9G5-F1
#
_entry.id   AF-A0A6V7Y9G5-F1
#
_cell.length_a   1.000
_cell.length_b   1.000
_cell.length_c   1.000
_cell.angle_alpha   90.00
_cell.angle_beta   90.00
_cell.angle_gamma   90.00
#
_symmetry.space_group_name_H-M   'P 1'
#
loop_
_entity.id
_entity.type
_entity.pdbx_description
1 polymer ?
#
loop_
_entity_poly.entity_id
_entity_poly.type
_entity_poly.pdbx_seq_one_letter_code
_entity_poly.pdbx_strand_id
1 'polypeptide(L)'
;MRFNLSDRYSLPSLKFLITILQIFMRIIRHFSRIATVLAKYPLKMQLDSPEFHALFTPELKKLSSIFTSNGFELRMAGGAVRDLLMGVRPSDVDFATDATPLQMKEIFTQEQIRMLNKNGEEHGTITCRIDDKENFEITTLRIDVVCDGRRAAVKFTKDWEEDAFRRDLTINSLFLDLNGFVHDYTGGIEDIKNRRISFVGDPVIRLQEDFLRILRYFRFFGRFAPVGATHEPKNIEAIIKCKDGLKNISGERLWMEFQQNFNWKNGIFCN
;
A
#
# COMPACT_ATOMS: atom_id res chain seq x y z
N MET A 1 -24.55 -40.43 65.28
CA MET A 1 -24.04 -40.78 63.93
C MET A 1 -23.18 -39.62 63.44
N ARG A 2 -21.85 -39.81 63.33
CA ARG A 2 -20.94 -38.85 62.70
C ARG A 2 -20.85 -39.18 61.21
N PHE A 3 -21.18 -38.24 60.33
CA PHE A 3 -20.94 -38.36 58.90
C PHE A 3 -19.48 -38.02 58.60
N ASN A 4 -18.75 -38.98 58.04
CA ASN A 4 -17.39 -38.80 57.55
C ASN A 4 -17.46 -38.19 56.15
N LEU A 5 -17.00 -36.94 55.99
CA LEU A 5 -16.77 -36.31 54.70
C LEU A 5 -15.34 -36.62 54.26
N SER A 6 -15.16 -37.75 53.59
CA SER A 6 -13.92 -38.06 52.87
C SER A 6 -14.29 -38.56 51.48
N ASP A 7 -14.74 -37.63 50.63
CA ASP A 7 -14.95 -37.89 49.21
C ASP A 7 -14.08 -36.93 48.37
N ARG A 8 -13.04 -37.53 47.78
CA ARG A 8 -12.56 -37.36 46.40
C ARG A 8 -12.23 -35.95 45.86
N TYR A 9 -10.93 -35.65 45.82
CA TYR A 9 -10.28 -35.01 44.66
C TYR A 9 -8.86 -35.56 44.47
N SER A 10 -8.70 -36.52 43.55
CA SER A 10 -7.38 -36.98 43.10
C SER A 10 -6.80 -35.99 42.09
N LEU A 11 -5.63 -35.42 42.38
CA LEU A 11 -4.92 -34.56 41.44
C LEU A 11 -4.63 -35.32 40.13
N PRO A 12 -4.85 -34.69 38.96
CA PRO A 12 -4.59 -35.32 37.68
C PRO A 12 -3.11 -35.69 37.55
N SER A 13 -2.82 -36.88 37.01
CA SER A 13 -1.44 -37.34 36.82
C SER A 13 -0.66 -36.41 35.90
N LEU A 14 0.66 -36.33 36.09
CA LEU A 14 1.56 -35.52 35.25
C LEU A 14 1.41 -35.82 33.74
N LYS A 15 1.10 -37.07 33.38
CA LYS A 15 0.82 -37.50 32.00
C LYS A 15 -0.44 -36.82 31.42
N PHE A 16 -1.45 -36.58 32.24
CA PHE A 16 -2.69 -35.91 31.84
C PHE A 16 -2.45 -34.42 31.53
N LEU A 17 -1.69 -33.72 32.37
CA LEU A 17 -1.32 -32.32 32.12
C LEU A 17 -0.47 -32.16 30.85
N ILE A 18 0.51 -33.05 30.62
CA ILE A 18 1.35 -33.01 29.41
C ILE A 18 0.48 -33.20 28.15
N THR A 19 -0.50 -34.09 28.20
CA THR A 19 -1.42 -34.33 27.08
C THR A 19 -2.25 -33.09 26.75
N ILE A 20 -2.79 -32.41 27.76
CA ILE A 20 -3.53 -31.15 27.59
C ILE A 20 -2.64 -30.06 26.98
N LEU A 21 -1.40 -29.91 27.46
CA LEU A 21 -0.46 -28.93 26.94
C LEU A 21 -0.11 -29.19 25.46
N GLN A 22 0.06 -30.46 25.08
CA GLN A 22 0.31 -30.87 23.69
C GLN A 22 -0.87 -30.61 22.76
N ILE A 23 -2.11 -30.83 23.24
CA ILE A 23 -3.34 -30.49 22.51
C ILE A 23 -3.42 -28.97 22.32
N PHE A 24 -3.18 -28.18 23.37
CA PHE A 24 -3.20 -26.72 23.31
C PHE A 24 -2.14 -26.18 22.33
N MET A 25 -0.93 -26.72 22.38
CA MET A 25 0.16 -26.39 21.43
C MET A 25 -0.19 -26.76 19.98
N ARG A 26 -0.87 -27.90 19.74
CA ARG A 26 -1.37 -28.27 18.42
C ARG A 26 -2.45 -27.31 17.92
N ILE A 27 -3.36 -26.91 18.80
CA ILE A 27 -4.41 -25.93 18.52
C ILE A 27 -3.77 -24.58 18.15
N ILE A 28 -2.81 -24.07 18.93
CA ILE A 28 -2.08 -22.83 18.63
C ILE A 28 -1.39 -22.92 17.27
N ARG A 29 -0.69 -24.02 16.96
CA ARG A 29 -0.05 -24.21 15.64
C ARG A 29 -1.07 -24.26 14.50
N HIS A 30 -2.24 -24.85 14.74
CA HIS A 30 -3.32 -24.91 13.75
C HIS A 30 -3.92 -23.53 13.50
N PHE A 31 -4.19 -22.75 14.56
CA PHE A 31 -4.63 -21.35 14.44
C PHE A 31 -3.56 -20.46 13.80
N SER A 32 -2.28 -20.65 14.12
CA SER A 32 -1.17 -19.96 13.46
C SER A 32 -1.14 -20.28 11.96
N ARG A 33 -1.31 -21.54 11.58
CA ARG A 33 -1.43 -21.95 10.17
C ARG A 33 -2.64 -21.34 9.48
N ILE A 34 -3.80 -21.31 10.14
CA ILE A 34 -5.01 -20.66 9.61
C ILE A 34 -4.78 -19.16 9.46
N ALA A 35 -4.14 -18.50 10.43
CA ALA A 35 -3.78 -17.09 10.34
C ALA A 35 -2.81 -16.83 9.18
N THR A 36 -1.83 -17.72 8.94
CA THR A 36 -0.95 -17.64 7.76
C THR A 36 -1.70 -17.84 6.45
N VAL A 37 -2.70 -18.71 6.41
CA VAL A 37 -3.54 -18.94 5.21
C VAL A 37 -4.49 -17.76 4.97
N LEU A 38 -5.11 -17.21 6.02
CA LEU A 38 -5.98 -16.04 5.93
C LEU A 38 -5.20 -14.76 5.60
N ALA A 39 -3.98 -14.61 6.10
CA ALA A 39 -3.07 -13.53 5.71
C ALA A 39 -2.69 -13.58 4.22
N LYS A 40 -2.87 -14.73 3.56
CA LYS A 40 -2.52 -14.93 2.15
C LYS A 40 -3.63 -14.52 1.17
N TYR A 41 -4.82 -14.17 1.68
CA TYR A 41 -5.91 -13.68 0.85
C TYR A 41 -6.13 -12.20 1.15
N PRO A 42 -6.00 -11.29 0.17
CA PRO A 42 -6.25 -9.88 0.40
C PRO A 42 -7.67 -9.70 0.93
N LEU A 43 -7.82 -8.85 1.95
CA LEU A 43 -9.10 -8.52 2.54
C LEU A 43 -9.98 -7.87 1.46
N LYS A 44 -10.95 -8.62 0.93
CA LYS A 44 -11.84 -8.14 -0.14
C LYS A 44 -12.96 -7.30 0.45
N MET A 45 -12.74 -6.00 0.56
CA MET A 45 -13.81 -5.04 0.75
C MET A 45 -14.27 -4.54 -0.62
N GLN A 46 -15.58 -4.48 -0.84
CA GLN A 46 -16.14 -3.85 -2.03
C GLN A 46 -16.51 -2.40 -1.69
N LEU A 47 -15.90 -1.45 -2.39
CA LEU A 47 -16.22 -0.04 -2.30
C LEU A 47 -17.38 0.28 -3.24
N ASP A 48 -18.44 0.82 -2.67
CA ASP A 48 -19.61 1.30 -3.39
C ASP A 48 -19.97 2.69 -2.85
N SER A 49 -19.40 3.73 -3.47
CA SER A 49 -19.57 5.12 -3.02
C SER A 49 -19.80 6.08 -4.19
N PRO A 50 -20.49 7.22 -3.98
CA PRO A 50 -20.66 8.23 -5.01
C PRO A 50 -19.34 8.75 -5.57
N GLU A 51 -18.32 8.89 -4.72
CA GLU A 51 -16.99 9.36 -5.09
C GLU A 51 -16.30 8.36 -6.03
N PHE A 52 -16.47 7.05 -5.77
CA PHE A 52 -15.94 5.99 -6.65
C PHE A 52 -16.66 5.98 -8.00
N HIS A 53 -18.00 5.99 -8.00
CA HIS A 53 -18.78 5.99 -9.24
C HIS A 53 -18.53 7.23 -10.10
N ALA A 54 -18.26 8.38 -9.48
CA ALA A 54 -17.93 9.62 -10.18
C ALA A 54 -16.63 9.54 -11.00
N LEU A 55 -15.78 8.53 -10.79
CA LEU A 55 -14.57 8.31 -11.59
C LEU A 55 -14.84 7.57 -12.90
N PHE A 56 -15.99 6.92 -13.08
CA PHE A 56 -16.30 6.09 -14.26
C PHE A 56 -16.77 6.90 -15.46
N THR A 57 -15.88 7.75 -15.97
CA THR A 57 -16.06 8.48 -17.23
C THR A 57 -16.12 7.51 -18.42
N PRO A 58 -16.75 7.90 -19.55
CA PRO A 58 -16.65 7.13 -20.79
C PRO A 58 -15.21 6.79 -21.18
N GLU A 59 -14.29 7.71 -20.92
CA GLU A 59 -12.87 7.58 -21.22
C GLU A 59 -12.20 6.52 -20.33
N LEU A 60 -12.49 6.49 -19.02
CA LEU A 60 -12.00 5.43 -18.13
C LEU A 60 -12.58 4.06 -18.50
N LYS A 61 -13.87 3.99 -18.88
CA LYS A 61 -14.49 2.73 -19.33
C LYS A 61 -13.82 2.22 -20.60
N LYS A 62 -13.48 3.11 -21.54
CA LYS A 62 -12.73 2.76 -22.76
C LYS A 62 -11.33 2.25 -22.42
N LEU A 63 -10.60 2.94 -21.53
CA LEU A 63 -9.29 2.48 -21.05
C LEU A 63 -9.37 1.07 -20.47
N SER A 64 -10.33 0.84 -19.57
CA SER A 64 -10.56 -0.46 -18.94
C SER A 64 -10.84 -1.57 -19.97
N SER A 65 -11.69 -1.29 -20.94
CA SER A 65 -12.02 -2.22 -22.02
C SER A 65 -10.80 -2.60 -22.84
N ILE A 66 -9.91 -1.65 -23.11
CA ILE A 66 -8.68 -1.87 -23.88
C ILE A 66 -7.73 -2.82 -23.13
N PHE A 67 -7.49 -2.57 -21.84
CA PHE A 67 -6.64 -3.46 -21.04
C PHE A 67 -7.24 -4.87 -20.92
N THR A 68 -8.54 -4.94 -20.63
CA THR A 68 -9.27 -6.21 -20.50
C THR A 68 -9.22 -7.03 -21.79
N SER A 69 -9.45 -6.39 -22.95
CA SER A 69 -9.45 -7.09 -24.26
C SER A 69 -8.06 -7.59 -24.66
N ASN A 70 -7.01 -6.97 -24.14
CA ASN A 70 -5.62 -7.39 -24.34
C ASN A 70 -5.11 -8.34 -23.25
N GLY A 71 -5.96 -8.76 -22.31
CA GLY A 71 -5.62 -9.73 -21.27
C GLY A 71 -4.72 -9.18 -20.15
N PHE A 72 -4.73 -7.86 -19.94
CA PHE A 72 -4.00 -7.21 -18.86
C PHE A 72 -4.95 -6.68 -17.79
N GLU A 73 -4.47 -6.67 -16.54
CA GLU A 73 -5.20 -6.09 -15.43
C GLU A 73 -4.90 -4.59 -15.31
N LEU A 74 -5.91 -3.81 -14.96
CA LEU A 74 -5.81 -2.38 -14.68
C LEU A 74 -6.50 -2.08 -13.35
N ARG A 75 -5.77 -1.50 -12.40
CA ARG A 75 -6.31 -1.13 -11.08
C ARG A 75 -5.90 0.29 -10.73
N MET A 76 -6.75 1.02 -10.01
CA MET A 76 -6.35 2.26 -9.35
C MET A 76 -5.34 1.92 -8.25
N ALA A 77 -4.39 2.80 -7.99
CA ALA A 77 -3.31 2.55 -7.05
C ALA A 77 -3.06 3.70 -6.07
N GLY A 78 -2.56 3.35 -4.89
CA GLY A 78 -1.96 4.30 -3.95
C GLY A 78 -2.91 5.38 -3.44
N GLY A 79 -2.53 6.64 -3.66
CA GLY A 79 -3.18 7.78 -3.00
C GLY A 79 -4.66 7.94 -3.37
N ALA A 80 -5.03 7.59 -4.60
CA ALA A 80 -6.43 7.64 -5.05
C ALA A 80 -7.31 6.66 -4.27
N VAL A 81 -6.81 5.44 -4.04
CA VAL A 81 -7.52 4.41 -3.28
C VAL A 81 -7.68 4.84 -1.83
N ARG A 82 -6.63 5.39 -1.21
CA ARG A 82 -6.69 5.96 0.14
C ARG A 82 -7.77 7.03 0.28
N ASP A 83 -7.79 7.99 -0.65
CA ASP A 83 -8.73 9.11 -0.58
C ASP A 83 -10.17 8.63 -0.72
N LEU A 84 -10.43 7.70 -1.65
CA LEU A 84 -11.74 7.06 -1.79
C LEU A 84 -12.18 6.32 -0.52
N LEU A 85 -11.28 5.57 0.12
CA LEU A 85 -11.55 4.89 1.39
C LEU A 85 -11.80 5.85 2.56
N MET A 86 -11.32 7.08 2.46
CA MET A 86 -11.61 8.16 3.40
C MET A 86 -12.86 8.98 3.03
N GLY A 87 -13.60 8.58 1.98
CA GLY A 87 -14.79 9.29 1.50
C GLY A 87 -14.47 10.60 0.78
N VAL A 88 -13.27 10.73 0.21
CA VAL A 88 -12.82 11.91 -0.52
C VAL A 88 -12.61 11.54 -1.98
N ARG A 89 -13.17 12.33 -2.90
CA ARG A 89 -12.88 12.16 -4.32
C ARG A 89 -11.42 12.56 -4.62
N PRO A 90 -10.60 11.67 -5.21
CA PRO A 90 -9.23 12.00 -5.57
C PRO A 90 -9.19 13.03 -6.70
N SER A 91 -8.21 13.94 -6.67
CA SER A 91 -7.96 14.89 -7.76
C SER A 91 -7.27 14.23 -8.95
N ASP A 92 -6.36 13.32 -8.65
CA ASP A 92 -5.53 12.60 -9.61
C ASP A 92 -5.61 11.12 -9.31
N VAL A 93 -5.75 10.30 -10.36
CA VAL A 93 -5.89 8.85 -10.23
C VAL A 93 -4.73 8.18 -10.94
N ASP A 94 -3.85 7.57 -10.14
CA ASP A 94 -2.78 6.73 -10.64
C ASP A 94 -3.31 5.32 -10.91
N PHE A 95 -2.97 4.77 -12.07
CA PHE A 95 -3.27 3.39 -12.42
C PHE A 95 -2.02 2.52 -12.39
N ALA A 96 -2.21 1.26 -12.04
CA ALA A 96 -1.20 0.22 -12.12
C ALA A 96 -1.68 -0.93 -13.01
N THR A 97 -0.73 -1.61 -13.67
CA THR A 97 -1.02 -2.71 -14.60
C THR A 97 0.10 -3.74 -14.64
N ASP A 98 -0.23 -4.99 -14.94
CA ASP A 98 0.74 -6.06 -15.22
C ASP A 98 1.27 -6.01 -16.68
N ALA A 99 0.82 -5.05 -17.49
CA ALA A 99 1.38 -4.75 -18.81
C ALA A 99 2.70 -3.99 -18.70
N THR A 100 3.73 -4.44 -19.41
CA THR A 100 5.01 -3.71 -19.53
C THR A 100 4.85 -2.41 -20.32
N PRO A 101 5.78 -1.44 -20.19
CA PRO A 101 5.71 -0.21 -20.99
C PRO A 101 5.72 -0.46 -22.49
N LEU A 102 6.46 -1.49 -22.94
CA LEU A 102 6.47 -1.89 -24.35
C LEU A 102 5.10 -2.39 -24.81
N GLN A 103 4.47 -3.28 -24.03
CA GLN A 103 3.12 -3.79 -24.33
C GLN A 103 2.08 -2.68 -24.32
N MET A 104 2.12 -1.78 -23.34
CA MET A 104 1.23 -0.62 -23.30
C MET A 104 1.37 0.26 -24.55
N LYS A 105 2.58 0.51 -25.03
CA LYS A 105 2.81 1.24 -26.29
C LYS A 105 2.22 0.53 -27.50
N GLU A 106 2.41 -0.78 -27.60
CA GLU A 106 1.87 -1.58 -28.70
C GLU A 106 0.34 -1.49 -28.70
N ILE A 107 -0.30 -1.69 -27.55
CA ILE A 107 -1.75 -1.57 -27.37
C ILE A 107 -2.21 -0.17 -27.76
N PHE A 108 -1.63 0.90 -27.21
CA PHE A 108 -2.05 2.26 -27.51
C PHE A 108 -1.82 2.65 -28.97
N THR A 109 -0.77 2.12 -29.61
CA THR A 109 -0.53 2.36 -31.04
C THR A 109 -1.56 1.65 -31.90
N GLN A 110 -1.91 0.41 -31.57
CA GLN A 110 -2.95 -0.37 -32.27
C GLN A 110 -4.34 0.25 -32.11
N GLU A 111 -4.67 0.71 -30.91
CA GLU A 111 -5.94 1.37 -30.57
C GLU A 111 -5.99 2.86 -31.00
N GLN A 112 -4.93 3.35 -31.66
CA GLN A 112 -4.79 4.75 -32.10
C GLN A 112 -4.95 5.78 -30.97
N ILE A 113 -4.50 5.43 -29.76
CA ILE A 113 -4.52 6.28 -28.59
C ILE A 113 -3.25 7.14 -28.52
N ARG A 114 -3.44 8.43 -28.27
CA ARG A 114 -2.35 9.39 -28.11
C ARG A 114 -1.60 9.14 -26.80
N MET A 115 -0.29 8.93 -26.89
CA MET A 115 0.61 8.93 -25.74
C MET A 115 1.24 10.31 -25.57
N LEU A 116 1.24 10.85 -24.35
CA LEU A 116 1.78 12.18 -24.04
C LEU A 116 3.26 12.13 -23.66
N ASN A 117 3.65 11.13 -22.87
CA ASN A 117 4.99 11.03 -22.33
C ASN A 117 5.65 9.75 -22.84
N LYS A 118 6.48 9.85 -23.87
CA LYS A 118 7.29 8.71 -24.33
C LYS A 118 8.44 8.42 -23.36
N ASN A 119 9.03 9.44 -22.72
CA ASN A 119 10.24 9.25 -21.91
C ASN A 119 9.99 8.74 -20.47
N GLY A 120 8.73 8.56 -20.04
CA GLY A 120 8.39 8.03 -18.70
C GLY A 120 8.75 6.54 -18.51
N GLU A 121 9.21 5.88 -19.57
CA GLU A 121 9.61 4.47 -19.62
C GLU A 121 10.68 4.09 -18.61
N GLU A 122 11.64 4.99 -18.33
CA GLU A 122 12.72 4.72 -17.37
C GLU A 122 12.18 4.42 -15.96
N HIS A 123 10.98 4.90 -15.66
CA HIS A 123 10.27 4.64 -14.42
C HIS A 123 9.09 3.66 -14.59
N GLY A 124 8.84 3.17 -15.80
CA GLY A 124 7.75 2.24 -16.10
C GLY A 124 6.37 2.89 -16.20
N THR A 125 6.30 4.20 -16.41
CA THR A 125 5.04 4.96 -16.45
C THR A 125 4.76 5.47 -17.86
N ILE A 126 3.54 5.28 -18.33
CA ILE A 126 3.03 5.82 -19.59
C ILE A 126 1.80 6.66 -19.31
N THR A 127 1.78 7.87 -19.88
CA THR A 127 0.61 8.74 -19.86
C THR A 127 -0.06 8.69 -21.23
N CYS A 128 -1.32 8.28 -21.27
CA CYS A 128 -2.16 8.31 -22.48
C CYS A 128 -3.29 9.32 -22.35
N ARG A 129 -3.76 9.82 -23.50
CA ARG A 129 -4.94 10.71 -23.59
C ARG A 129 -6.01 10.03 -24.42
N ILE A 130 -7.17 9.79 -23.81
CA ILE A 130 -8.32 9.17 -24.48
C ILE A 130 -9.27 10.26 -24.96
N ASP A 131 -9.70 10.11 -26.22
CA ASP A 131 -10.67 10.98 -26.91
C ASP A 131 -10.33 12.48 -26.81
N ASP A 132 -9.02 12.79 -26.78
CA ASP A 132 -8.44 14.13 -26.59
C ASP A 132 -9.04 14.93 -25.41
N LYS A 133 -9.56 14.23 -24.39
CA LYS A 133 -10.26 14.85 -23.26
C LYS A 133 -9.60 14.57 -21.91
N GLU A 134 -9.33 13.31 -21.60
CA GLU A 134 -8.86 12.87 -20.29
C GLU A 134 -7.49 12.19 -20.38
N ASN A 135 -6.62 12.46 -19.40
CA ASN A 135 -5.29 11.88 -19.31
C ASN A 135 -5.28 10.79 -18.23
N PHE A 136 -4.59 9.69 -18.51
CA PHE A 136 -4.42 8.59 -17.57
C PHE A 136 -2.94 8.28 -17.42
N GLU A 137 -2.46 8.28 -16.17
CA GLU A 137 -1.11 7.86 -15.81
C GLU A 137 -1.14 6.39 -15.38
N ILE A 138 -0.43 5.55 -16.13
CA ILE A 138 -0.46 4.09 -15.95
C ILE A 138 0.96 3.60 -15.74
N THR A 139 1.19 2.94 -14.62
CA THR A 139 2.51 2.46 -14.21
C THR A 139 2.55 0.94 -14.17
N THR A 140 3.52 0.34 -14.85
CA THR A 140 3.77 -1.10 -14.76
C THR A 140 4.17 -1.49 -13.34
N LEU A 141 3.61 -2.60 -12.84
CA LEU A 141 4.03 -3.18 -11.57
C LEU A 141 5.54 -3.45 -11.56
N ARG A 142 6.21 -3.08 -10.48
CA ARG A 142 7.66 -3.19 -10.40
C ARG A 142 8.16 -3.52 -9.00
N ILE A 143 9.39 -4.00 -8.97
CA ILE A 143 10.19 -4.22 -7.78
C ILE A 143 11.40 -3.32 -7.88
N ASP A 144 11.73 -2.63 -6.80
CA ASP A 144 12.95 -1.84 -6.73
C ASP A 144 14.14 -2.79 -6.49
N VAL A 145 15.11 -2.79 -7.39
CA VAL A 145 16.37 -3.54 -7.22
C VAL A 145 17.41 -2.57 -6.67
N VAL A 146 17.90 -2.85 -5.47
CA VAL A 146 18.99 -2.08 -4.87
C VAL A 146 20.26 -2.33 -5.67
N CYS A 147 20.70 -1.31 -6.40
CA CYS A 147 22.01 -1.28 -7.05
C CYS A 147 22.89 -0.28 -6.30
N ASP A 148 24.14 -0.65 -6.05
CA ASP A 148 25.16 0.25 -5.52
C ASP A 148 25.36 1.43 -6.49
N GLY A 149 24.84 2.61 -6.12
CA GLY A 149 25.08 3.88 -6.81
C GLY A 149 23.95 4.38 -7.74
N ARG A 150 23.29 5.48 -7.31
CA ARG A 150 22.50 6.51 -8.04
C ARG A 150 21.50 6.11 -9.16
N ARG A 151 21.32 4.84 -9.49
CA ARG A 151 20.30 4.33 -10.42
C ARG A 151 19.60 3.15 -9.75
N ALA A 152 18.41 3.40 -9.23
CA ALA A 152 17.50 2.32 -8.89
C ALA A 152 17.15 1.59 -10.20
N ALA A 153 17.56 0.34 -10.35
CA ALA A 153 17.12 -0.47 -11.46
C ALA A 153 15.74 -1.02 -11.09
N VAL A 154 14.74 -0.78 -11.93
CA VAL A 154 13.40 -1.34 -11.72
C VAL A 154 13.29 -2.67 -12.46
N LYS A 155 12.76 -3.68 -11.79
CA LYS A 155 12.37 -4.94 -12.43
C LYS A 155 10.85 -4.98 -12.52
N PHE A 156 10.30 -5.10 -13.72
CA PHE A 156 8.86 -5.28 -13.88
C PHE A 156 8.42 -6.66 -13.36
N THR A 157 7.28 -6.69 -12.68
CA THR A 157 6.65 -7.90 -12.17
C THR A 157 5.20 -7.96 -12.62
N LYS A 158 4.58 -9.12 -12.46
CA LYS A 158 3.12 -9.29 -12.56
C LYS A 158 2.47 -9.51 -11.20
N ASP A 159 3.27 -9.53 -10.14
CA ASP A 159 2.80 -9.76 -8.79
C ASP A 159 2.44 -8.42 -8.11
N TRP A 160 1.15 -8.25 -7.86
CA TRP A 160 0.59 -7.10 -7.16
C TRP A 160 1.08 -7.00 -5.71
N GLU A 161 1.35 -8.13 -5.07
CA GLU A 161 1.87 -8.18 -3.71
C GLU A 161 3.29 -7.60 -3.69
N GLU A 162 4.15 -8.00 -4.63
CA GLU A 162 5.51 -7.45 -4.74
C GLU A 162 5.50 -5.92 -4.98
N ASP A 163 4.58 -5.42 -5.82
CA ASP A 163 4.43 -3.97 -6.03
C ASP A 163 3.93 -3.26 -4.77
N ALA A 164 2.99 -3.85 -4.02
CA ALA A 164 2.55 -3.31 -2.73
C ALA A 164 3.71 -3.20 -1.75
N PHE A 165 4.55 -4.24 -1.69
CA PHE A 165 5.65 -4.32 -0.75
C PHE A 165 6.82 -3.38 -1.06
N ARG A 166 6.95 -2.79 -2.26
CA ARG A 166 7.97 -1.75 -2.52
C ARG A 166 7.54 -0.33 -2.14
N ARG A 167 6.25 -0.13 -1.84
CA ARG A 167 5.69 1.20 -1.56
C ARG A 167 6.08 1.68 -0.16
N ASP A 168 5.95 2.98 0.05
CA ASP A 168 6.44 3.63 1.27
C ASP A 168 5.57 3.33 2.50
N LEU A 169 4.27 3.63 2.41
CA LEU A 169 3.32 3.57 3.50
C LEU A 169 2.18 2.60 3.17
N THR A 170 1.71 1.89 4.19
CA THR A 170 0.58 0.95 4.13
C THR A 170 -0.68 1.57 3.52
N ILE A 171 -0.98 2.80 3.89
CA ILE A 171 -2.13 3.57 3.37
C ILE A 171 -1.99 3.91 1.88
N ASN A 172 -0.78 3.82 1.30
CA ASN A 172 -0.47 4.12 -0.10
C ASN A 172 -0.10 2.87 -0.90
N SER A 173 -0.22 1.67 -0.32
CA SER A 173 0.06 0.37 -0.95
C SER A 173 -1.20 -0.43 -1.28
N LEU A 174 -2.33 0.25 -1.37
CA LEU A 174 -3.62 -0.32 -1.73
C LEU A 174 -3.85 -0.23 -3.24
N PHE A 175 -4.58 -1.22 -3.76
CA PHE A 175 -5.12 -1.20 -5.12
C PHE A 175 -6.63 -1.34 -5.08
N LEU A 176 -7.30 -0.77 -6.08
CA LEU A 176 -8.75 -0.86 -6.25
C LEU A 176 -9.05 -1.26 -7.69
N ASP A 177 -9.67 -2.41 -7.86
CA ASP A 177 -10.15 -2.82 -9.18
C ASP A 177 -11.39 -2.01 -9.59
N LEU A 178 -11.72 -2.07 -10.88
CA LEU A 178 -12.85 -1.33 -11.44
C LEU A 178 -14.22 -1.96 -11.14
N ASN A 179 -14.26 -3.09 -10.44
CA ASN A 179 -15.48 -3.69 -9.89
C ASN A 179 -15.72 -3.27 -8.42
N GLY A 180 -14.83 -2.46 -7.86
CA GLY A 180 -14.90 -1.93 -6.50
C GLY A 180 -14.13 -2.76 -5.47
N PHE A 181 -13.44 -3.84 -5.85
CA PHE A 181 -12.68 -4.64 -4.89
C PHE A 181 -11.36 -3.98 -4.52
N VAL A 182 -11.18 -3.75 -3.22
CA VAL A 182 -9.92 -3.26 -2.66
C VAL A 182 -9.00 -4.46 -2.41
N HIS A 183 -7.76 -4.34 -2.86
CA HIS A 183 -6.69 -5.30 -2.62
C HIS A 183 -5.69 -4.69 -1.64
N ASP A 184 -5.60 -5.29 -0.45
CA ASP A 184 -4.67 -4.90 0.60
C ASP A 184 -3.77 -6.08 0.98
N TYR A 185 -2.47 -5.90 0.77
CA TYR A 185 -1.41 -6.87 1.08
C TYR A 185 -0.61 -6.48 2.34
N THR A 186 -0.85 -5.29 2.88
CA THR A 186 0.06 -4.61 3.83
C THR A 186 -0.63 -4.10 5.09
N GLY A 187 -1.95 -4.24 5.19
CA GLY A 187 -2.75 -3.75 6.32
C GLY A 187 -3.15 -2.28 6.20
N GLY A 188 -3.14 -1.71 4.99
CA GLY A 188 -3.50 -0.32 4.73
C GLY A 188 -4.96 0.03 5.08
N ILE A 189 -5.90 -0.90 4.93
CA ILE A 189 -7.33 -0.65 5.25
C ILE A 189 -7.49 -0.38 6.75
N GLU A 190 -6.86 -1.19 7.59
CA GLU A 190 -6.92 -1.03 9.05
C GLU A 190 -6.16 0.22 9.51
N ASP A 191 -5.06 0.56 8.84
CA ASP A 191 -4.32 1.80 9.08
C ASP A 191 -5.14 3.04 8.72
N ILE A 192 -5.87 3.04 7.60
CA ILE A 192 -6.79 4.11 7.21
C ILE A 192 -7.90 4.27 8.27
N LYS A 193 -8.52 3.16 8.66
CA LYS A 193 -9.59 3.14 9.66
C LYS A 193 -9.15 3.73 11.01
N ASN A 194 -7.95 3.40 11.46
CA ASN A 194 -7.37 3.91 12.71
C ASN A 194 -6.64 5.26 12.54
N ARG A 195 -6.60 5.83 11.33
CA ARG A 195 -5.81 7.01 10.98
C ARG A 195 -4.34 6.90 11.40
N ARG A 196 -3.77 5.71 11.22
CA ARG A 196 -2.38 5.36 11.55
C ARG A 196 -1.51 5.48 10.29
N ILE A 197 -0.32 6.05 10.45
CA ILE A 197 0.68 6.15 9.38
C ILE A 197 1.83 5.22 9.70
N SER A 198 1.93 4.15 8.92
CA SER A 198 2.91 3.08 9.11
C SER A 198 3.63 2.77 7.79
N PHE A 199 4.92 2.44 7.88
CA PHE A 199 5.71 2.00 6.73
C PHE A 199 5.36 0.56 6.34
N VAL A 200 5.52 0.25 5.05
CA VAL A 200 5.38 -1.13 4.57
C VAL A 200 6.62 -1.94 4.96
N GLY A 201 6.43 -2.98 5.78
CA GLY A 201 7.51 -3.84 6.26
C GLY A 201 8.37 -3.16 7.34
N ASP A 202 9.69 -3.34 7.28
CA ASP A 202 10.63 -2.72 8.21
C ASP A 202 10.86 -1.24 7.85
N PRO A 203 10.53 -0.28 8.74
CA PRO A 203 10.77 1.15 8.52
C PRO A 203 12.22 1.50 8.18
N VAL A 204 13.22 0.83 8.78
CA VAL A 204 14.64 1.13 8.54
C VAL A 204 15.01 0.78 7.10
N ILE A 205 14.64 -0.42 6.63
CA ILE A 205 14.87 -0.85 5.25
C ILE A 205 14.18 0.13 4.30
N ARG A 206 12.92 0.47 4.59
CA ARG A 206 12.12 1.35 3.73
C ARG A 206 12.70 2.76 3.63
N LEU A 207 13.28 3.29 4.70
CA LEU A 207 13.92 4.60 4.70
C LEU A 207 15.29 4.60 4.02
N GLN A 208 16.04 3.49 4.08
CA GLN A 208 17.33 3.35 3.40
C GLN A 208 17.19 3.26 1.87
N GLU A 209 16.08 2.73 1.37
CA GLU A 209 15.76 2.72 -0.06
C GLU A 209 15.56 4.14 -0.62
N ASP A 210 14.87 5.02 0.12
CA ASP A 210 14.74 6.44 -0.22
C ASP A 210 14.52 7.29 1.04
N PHE A 211 15.56 8.04 1.44
CA PHE A 211 15.51 8.88 2.63
C PHE A 211 14.46 10.00 2.53
N LEU A 212 13.98 10.34 1.32
CA LEU A 212 12.88 11.30 1.14
C LEU A 212 11.58 10.82 1.80
N ARG A 213 11.43 9.52 2.03
CA ARG A 213 10.29 8.91 2.75
C ARG A 213 10.17 9.41 4.19
N ILE A 214 11.23 9.94 4.80
CA ILE A 214 11.16 10.63 6.10
C ILE A 214 10.25 11.85 6.02
N LEU A 215 10.43 12.71 5.02
CA LEU A 215 9.58 13.90 4.85
C LEU A 215 8.15 13.51 4.48
N ARG A 216 7.99 12.47 3.66
CA ARG A 216 6.66 11.96 3.30
C ARG A 216 5.92 11.41 4.50
N TYR A 217 6.59 10.73 5.44
CA TYR A 217 5.98 10.28 6.69
C TYR A 217 5.37 11.47 7.45
N PHE A 218 6.14 12.53 7.68
CA PHE A 218 5.63 13.72 8.38
C PHE A 218 4.49 14.40 7.63
N ARG A 219 4.56 14.46 6.30
CA ARG A 219 3.48 14.97 5.44
C ARG A 219 2.17 14.25 5.67
N PHE A 220 2.21 12.93 5.57
CA PHE A 220 1.02 12.10 5.70
C PHE A 220 0.53 12.02 7.14
N PHE A 221 1.43 12.05 8.12
CA PHE A 221 1.07 12.19 9.53
C PHE A 221 0.33 13.50 9.79
N GLY A 222 0.88 14.65 9.38
CA GLY A 222 0.22 15.94 9.56
C GLY A 222 -1.11 16.08 8.82
N ARG A 223 -1.27 15.40 7.68
CA ARG A 223 -2.50 15.44 6.87
C ARG A 223 -3.61 14.54 7.40
N PHE A 224 -3.28 13.35 7.90
CA PHE A 224 -4.27 12.31 8.18
C PHE A 224 -4.38 11.90 9.66
N ALA A 225 -3.32 12.08 10.45
CA ALA A 225 -3.38 11.75 11.86
C ALA A 225 -4.32 12.72 12.61
N PRO A 226 -5.08 12.24 13.61
CA PRO A 226 -5.86 13.12 14.48
C PRO A 226 -4.98 14.13 15.22
N VAL A 227 -5.55 15.28 15.59
CA VAL A 227 -4.86 16.23 16.47
C VAL A 227 -4.56 15.54 17.81
N GLY A 228 -3.31 15.64 18.26
CA GLY A 228 -2.84 14.97 19.48
C GLY A 228 -2.48 13.49 19.30
N ALA A 229 -2.52 12.96 18.08
CA ALA A 229 -2.01 11.63 17.80
C ALA A 229 -0.51 11.56 18.10
N THR A 230 -0.08 10.42 18.66
CA THR A 230 1.33 10.13 18.91
C THR A 230 1.91 9.33 17.75
N HIS A 231 3.21 9.49 17.53
CA HIS A 231 3.93 8.69 16.55
C HIS A 231 4.20 7.29 17.12
N GLU A 232 4.14 6.28 16.26
CA GLU A 232 4.58 4.94 16.65
C GLU A 232 6.09 4.94 16.96
N PRO A 233 6.54 4.43 18.13
CA PRO A 233 7.94 4.45 18.52
C PRO A 233 8.87 3.82 17.47
N LYS A 234 8.45 2.69 16.87
CA LYS A 234 9.20 2.01 15.80
C LYS A 234 9.51 2.94 14.60
N ASN A 235 8.57 3.81 14.23
CA ASN A 235 8.72 4.69 13.06
C ASN A 235 9.68 5.84 13.39
N ILE A 236 9.54 6.43 14.59
CA ILE A 236 10.44 7.51 15.04
C ILE A 236 11.86 7.00 15.26
N GLU A 237 12.04 5.83 15.87
CA GLU A 237 13.35 5.23 16.04
C GLU A 237 14.05 4.99 14.70
N ALA A 238 13.33 4.48 13.70
CA ALA A 238 13.86 4.29 12.36
C ALA A 238 14.22 5.63 11.68
N ILE A 239 13.37 6.64 11.82
CA ILE A 239 13.64 8.00 11.30
C ILE A 239 14.89 8.58 11.96
N ILE A 240 15.04 8.48 13.29
CA ILE A 240 16.21 8.96 14.02
C ILE A 240 17.48 8.27 13.51
N LYS A 241 17.43 6.95 13.26
CA LYS A 241 18.55 6.18 12.71
C LYS A 241 18.92 6.60 11.28
N CYS A 242 17.93 6.97 10.46
CA CYS A 242 18.11 7.21 9.02
C CYS A 242 18.24 8.71 8.65
N LYS A 243 18.01 9.64 9.58
CA LYS A 243 17.92 11.08 9.30
C LYS A 243 19.13 11.66 8.56
N ASP A 244 20.33 11.16 8.83
CA ASP A 244 21.55 11.67 8.20
C ASP A 244 21.60 11.36 6.69
N GLY A 245 20.85 10.35 6.24
CA GLY A 245 20.70 10.04 4.82
C GLY A 245 19.98 11.13 4.01
N LEU A 246 19.23 12.03 4.66
CA LEU A 246 18.62 13.19 4.00
C LEU A 246 19.67 14.11 3.35
N LYS A 247 20.91 14.13 3.88
CA LYS A 247 22.03 14.89 3.30
C LYS A 247 22.41 14.42 1.89
N ASN A 248 22.02 13.20 1.52
CA ASN A 248 22.30 12.61 0.21
C ASN A 248 21.18 12.88 -0.82
N ILE A 249 20.09 13.53 -0.43
CA ILE A 249 18.98 13.87 -1.33
C ILE A 249 19.21 15.26 -1.93
N SER A 250 18.89 15.44 -3.21
CA SER A 250 19.03 16.74 -3.87
C SER A 250 18.11 17.79 -3.24
N GLY A 251 18.59 19.03 -3.15
CA GLY A 251 17.83 20.16 -2.59
C GLY A 251 16.49 20.39 -3.29
N GLU A 252 16.42 20.15 -4.60
CA GLU A 252 15.18 20.22 -5.38
C GLU A 252 14.14 19.20 -4.92
N ARG A 253 14.53 17.93 -4.72
CA ARG A 253 13.61 16.88 -4.23
C ARG A 253 13.13 17.18 -2.82
N LEU A 254 14.03 17.66 -1.95
CA LEU A 254 13.67 18.10 -0.60
C LEU A 254 12.66 19.27 -0.66
N TRP A 255 12.92 20.26 -1.50
CA TRP A 255 12.05 21.44 -1.64
C TRP A 255 10.67 21.08 -2.17
N MET A 256 10.56 20.22 -3.19
CA MET A 256 9.27 19.77 -3.73
C MET A 256 8.41 19.06 -2.68
N GLU A 257 9.01 18.19 -1.86
CA GLU A 257 8.28 17.55 -0.75
C GLU A 257 7.96 18.54 0.39
N PHE A 258 8.86 19.48 0.66
CA PHE A 258 8.62 20.54 1.64
C PHE A 258 7.46 21.46 1.22
N GLN A 259 7.37 21.88 -0.04
CA GLN A 259 6.24 22.68 -0.51
C GLN A 259 4.89 21.96 -0.34
N GLN A 260 4.86 20.65 -0.56
CA GLN A 260 3.66 19.84 -0.31
C GLN A 260 3.30 19.75 1.17
N ASN A 261 4.30 19.81 2.08
CA ASN A 261 4.07 19.92 3.51
C ASN A 261 3.43 21.25 3.93
N PHE A 262 3.86 22.37 3.32
CA PHE A 262 3.42 23.73 3.69
C PHE A 262 2.09 24.16 3.09
N ASN A 263 1.66 23.57 1.99
CA ASN A 263 0.34 23.85 1.40
C ASN A 263 -0.83 23.26 2.22
N TRP A 264 -0.58 22.79 3.44
CA TRP A 264 -1.59 22.32 4.37
C TRP A 264 -2.16 23.47 5.22
N LYS A 265 -3.50 23.63 5.20
CA LYS A 265 -4.23 24.69 5.91
C LYS A 265 -4.10 24.67 7.44
N ASN A 266 -3.52 23.62 8.04
CA ASN A 266 -3.31 23.51 9.50
C ASN A 266 -1.85 23.17 9.83
N GLY A 267 -0.90 23.91 9.26
CA GLY A 267 0.52 23.80 9.62
C GLY A 267 0.78 24.16 11.08
N ILE A 268 0.51 23.23 11.99
CA ILE A 268 1.00 23.26 13.36
C ILE A 268 2.41 22.68 13.30
N PHE A 269 3.39 23.53 13.09
CA PHE A 269 4.73 23.25 13.59
C PHE A 269 4.60 23.26 15.11
N CYS A 270 4.58 22.08 15.73
CA CYS A 270 4.78 21.95 17.16
C CYS A 270 6.20 22.45 17.47
N ASN A 271 6.29 23.66 18.01
CA ASN A 271 7.33 24.01 18.98
C ASN A 271 6.95 23.39 20.33
#